data_AF-A0A0S7X0D0-F1
#
_entry.id   AF-A0A0S7X0D0-F1
#
_cell.length_a   1.000
_cell.length_b   1.000
_cell.length_c   1.000
_cell.angle_alpha   90.00
_cell.angle_beta   90.00
_cell.angle_gamma   90.00
#
_symmetry.space_group_name_H-M   'P 1'
#
loop_
_entity.id
_entity.type
_entity.pdbx_description
1 polymer ?
#
loop_
_entity_poly.entity_id
_entity_poly.type
_entity_poly.pdbx_seq_one_letter_code
_entity_poly.pdbx_strand_id
1 'polypeptide(L)' 'MAKQCTICKKTGLMARKLNKLRGKYNPSPKKRKYPNLQWVKVPIDVEKKAFRKFAGKRILACTK' A
#
# COMPACT_ATOMS: atom_id res chain seq x y z
N MET A 1 -14.20 6.37 4.26
CA MET A 1 -12.90 6.78 3.64
C MET A 1 -12.15 5.54 3.16
N ALA A 2 -11.56 5.57 1.98
CA ALA A 2 -10.74 4.46 1.49
C ALA A 2 -9.41 4.39 2.24
N LYS A 3 -8.99 3.20 2.70
CA LYS A 3 -7.65 3.00 3.29
C LYS A 3 -6.59 3.27 2.22
N GLN A 4 -5.88 4.38 2.34
CA GLN A 4 -4.90 4.86 1.36
C GLN A 4 -3.62 5.31 2.07
N CYS A 5 -2.46 5.08 1.43
CA CYS A 5 -1.20 5.63 1.93
C CYS A 5 -1.17 7.16 1.75
N THR A 6 -0.89 7.89 2.83
CA THR A 6 -0.80 9.36 2.83
C THR A 6 0.36 9.91 1.99
N ILE A 7 1.40 9.10 1.75
CA ILE A 7 2.63 9.50 1.06
C ILE A 7 2.55 9.15 -0.43
N CYS A 8 2.45 7.87 -0.75
CA CYS A 8 2.51 7.37 -2.13
C CYS A 8 1.13 7.15 -2.75
N LYS A 9 0.05 7.48 -2.04
CA LYS A 9 -1.33 7.36 -2.53
C LYS A 9 -1.77 5.95 -2.94
N LYS A 10 -0.98 4.91 -2.66
CA LYS A 10 -1.34 3.50 -2.91
C LYS A 10 -2.69 3.17 -2.27
N THR A 11 -3.58 2.58 -3.06
CA THR A 11 -4.90 2.09 -2.66
C THR A 11 -5.02 0.59 -2.94
N GLY A 12 -6.07 -0.03 -2.41
CA GLY A 12 -6.36 -1.43 -2.73
C GLY A 12 -6.90 -1.58 -4.16
N LEU A 13 -6.35 -2.53 -4.91
CA LEU A 13 -6.67 -2.82 -6.30
C LEU A 13 -7.32 -4.20 -6.48
N MET A 14 -8.16 -4.37 -7.50
CA MET A 14 -8.75 -5.67 -7.83
C MET A 14 -7.83 -6.42 -8.78
N ALA A 15 -7.32 -7.57 -8.34
CA ALA A 15 -6.44 -8.41 -9.15
C ALA A 15 -6.97 -9.84 -9.25
N ARG A 16 -6.73 -10.48 -10.38
CA ARG A 16 -6.94 -11.91 -10.60
C ARG A 16 -5.60 -12.63 -10.48
N LYS A 17 -5.59 -13.81 -9.86
CA LYS A 17 -4.47 -14.73 -9.96
C LYS A 17 -4.70 -15.67 -11.14
N LEU A 18 -3.66 -15.98 -11.90
CA LEU A 18 -3.68 -17.07 -12.87
C LEU A 18 -2.92 -18.24 -12.28
N ASN A 19 -3.55 -19.41 -12.26
CA ASN A 19 -2.89 -20.63 -11.84
C ASN A 19 -2.37 -21.33 -13.10
N LYS A 20 -1.05 -21.46 -13.23
CA LYS A 20 -0.45 -22.22 -14.33
C LYS A 20 -0.67 -23.71 -14.04
N LEU A 21 -1.47 -24.36 -14.87
CA LEU A 21 -1.55 -25.82 -14.94
C LEU A 21 -0.51 -26.32 -15.96
N ARG A 22 -0.42 -27.64 -16.17
CA ARG A 22 0.60 -28.30 -17.02
C ARG A 22 1.03 -27.49 -18.26
N GLY A 23 0.09 -26.91 -19.02
CA GLY A 23 0.42 -26.04 -20.17
C GLY A 23 -0.44 -24.79 -20.36
N LYS A 24 -1.48 -24.56 -19.52
CA LYS A 24 -2.43 -23.43 -19.69
C LYS A 24 -2.65 -22.70 -18.37
N TYR A 25 -2.89 -21.40 -18.45
CA TYR A 25 -3.24 -20.57 -17.30
C TYR A 25 -4.75 -20.60 -17.04
N ASN A 26 -5.15 -21.06 -15.85
CA ASN A 26 -6.54 -21.04 -15.41
C ASN A 26 -6.84 -19.77 -14.59
N PRO A 27 -7.81 -18.92 -15.00
CA PRO A 27 -8.31 -17.78 -14.23
C PRO A 27 -8.84 -18.14 -12.83
N SER A 28 -8.45 -17.39 -11.80
CA SER A 28 -9.17 -17.40 -10.51
C SER A 28 -10.23 -16.29 -10.43
N PRO A 29 -11.16 -16.32 -9.46
CA PRO A 29 -11.96 -15.15 -9.12
C PRO A 29 -11.07 -13.94 -8.79
N LYS A 30 -11.53 -12.73 -9.12
CA LYS A 30 -10.85 -11.47 -8.75
C LYS A 30 -10.92 -11.29 -7.25
N LYS A 31 -9.80 -10.94 -6.62
CA LYS A 31 -9.71 -10.62 -5.19
C LYS A 31 -9.08 -9.25 -5.00
N ARG A 32 -9.50 -8.54 -3.96
CA ARG A 32 -8.90 -7.24 -3.61
C ARG A 32 -7.53 -7.46 -2.99
N LYS A 33 -6.53 -6.73 -3.48
CA LYS A 33 -5.16 -6.69 -2.96
C LYS A 33 -4.96 -5.34 -2.29
N TYR A 34 -4.59 -5.36 -1.01
CA TYR A 34 -4.37 -4.15 -0.22
C TYR A 34 -2.88 -3.87 -0.09
N PRO A 35 -2.47 -2.59 -0.11
CA PRO A 35 -1.11 -2.21 0.27
C PRO A 35 -0.87 -2.51 1.76
N ASN A 36 0.39 -2.78 2.13
CA ASN A 36 0.78 -2.99 3.53
C ASN A 36 0.79 -1.64 4.27
N LEU A 37 -0.38 -1.19 4.72
CA LEU A 37 -0.58 0.08 5.40
C LEU A 37 -0.41 -0.10 6.90
N GLN A 38 0.40 0.76 7.51
CA GLN A 38 0.66 0.80 8.93
C GLN A 38 0.59 2.23 9.47
N TRP A 39 0.28 2.34 10.75
CA TRP A 39 0.32 3.62 11.45
C TRP A 39 1.75 3.92 11.89
N VAL A 40 2.29 5.04 11.43
CA VAL A 40 3.66 5.46 11.72
C VAL A 40 3.65 6.87 12.31
N LYS A 41 4.44 7.10 13.35
CA LYS A 41 4.71 8.43 13.88
C LYS A 41 5.95 8.97 13.17
N VAL A 42 5.82 10.12 12.50
CA VAL A 42 6.94 10.77 11.82
C VAL A 42 7.69 11.62 12.85
N PRO A 43 9.02 11.43 13.03
CA PRO A 43 9.80 12.27 13.93
C PRO A 43 9.81 13.73 13.44
N ILE A 44 10.22 14.65 14.31
CA ILE A 44 10.30 16.07 13.96
C ILE A 44 11.48 16.31 13.01
N ASP A 45 12.61 15.63 13.29
CA ASP A 45 13.88 15.82 12.59
C ASP A 45 14.01 14.92 11.36
N VAL A 46 13.02 14.97 10.46
CA VAL A 46 13.03 14.13 9.25
C VAL A 46 13.66 14.86 8.06
N GLU A 47 14.81 14.36 7.63
CA GLU A 47 15.54 14.84 6.45
C GLU A 47 14.81 14.55 5.13
N LYS A 48 14.04 13.46 5.08
CA LYS A 48 13.34 13.05 3.85
C LYS A 48 12.21 14.02 3.51
N LYS A 49 12.34 14.70 2.37
CA LYS A 49 11.38 15.69 1.85
C LYS A 49 9.92 15.18 1.84
N ALA A 50 9.71 13.90 1.49
CA ALA A 50 8.37 13.29 1.43
C ALA A 50 7.65 13.23 2.80
N PHE A 51 8.40 13.20 3.90
CA PHE A 51 7.89 13.08 5.26
C PHE A 51 7.87 14.40 6.02
N ARG A 52 8.61 15.42 5.55
CA ARG A 52 8.73 16.74 6.20
C ARG A 52 7.37 17.42 6.42
N LYS A 53 6.41 17.24 5.51
CA LYS A 53 5.02 17.75 5.66
C LYS A 53 4.25 17.12 6.84
N PHE A 54 4.68 15.95 7.28
CA PHE A 54 4.02 15.15 8.30
C PHE A 54 4.82 15.10 9.61
N ALA A 55 5.86 15.92 9.77
CA ALA A 55 6.70 15.99 10.97
C ALA A 55 5.85 16.11 12.26
N GLY A 56 6.14 15.27 13.25
CA GLY A 56 5.42 15.22 14.53
C GLY A 56 4.02 14.58 14.47
N LYS A 57 3.49 14.25 13.30
CA LYS A 57 2.14 13.67 13.13
C LYS A 57 2.18 12.16 13.00
N ARG A 58 1.07 11.53 13.35
CA ARG A 58 0.80 10.10 13.10
C ARG A 58 0.06 9.96 11.78
N ILE A 59 0.62 9.18 10.86
CA ILE A 59 0.08 8.99 9.51
C ILE A 59 -0.08 7.50 9.18
N LEU A 60 -0.98 7.21 8.25
CA LEU A 60 -1.09 5.88 7.65
C LEU A 60 -0.16 5.83 6.43
N ALA A 61 0.89 5.01 6.50
CA ALA A 61 1.93 4.90 5.49
C ALA A 61 2.14 3.43 5.08
N CYS A 62 2.61 3.21 3.85
CA CYS A 62 2.97 1.87 3.41
C CYS A 62 4.39 1.50 3.85
N THR A 63 4.61 0.24 4.23
CA THR A 63 5.92 -0.25 4.69
C THR A 63 6.72 -1.00 3.62
N LYS A 64 6.29 -0.90 2.35
CA LYS A 64 6.93 -1.50 1.17
C LYS A 64 6.92 -0.55 -0.04
#